data_AF-A0A2V8R5E8-F1
#
_entry.id   AF-A0A2V8R5E8-F1
#
_cell.length_a   1.000
_cell.length_b   1.000
_cell.length_c   1.000
_cell.angle_alpha   90.00
_cell.angle_beta   90.00
_cell.angle_gamma   90.00
#
_symmetry.space_group_name_H-M   'P 1'
#
loop_
_entity.id
_entity.type
_entity.pdbx_description
1 polymer ?
#
loop_
_entity_poly.entity_id
_entity_poly.type
_entity_poly.pdbx_seq_one_letter_code
_entity_poly.pdbx_strand_id
1 'polypeptide(L)'
;MKITRAYAPHLWKAVLSGSLLFVLGFFGGVALVAARAMMGQSFATPLILLLVIFALGEMKSYLRLRAVRLVIADQRLRSGATTLAHLTLWPMASLLFLGNALAAISRRITWRGITYELKSPTETVIIRREG
;
A
#
# COMPACT_ATOMS: atom_id res chain seq x y z
N MET A 1 -2.46 -1.69 -10.93
CA MET A 1 -2.16 -0.25 -11.13
C MET A 1 -1.62 0.11 -12.51
N LYS A 2 -1.19 -0.84 -13.35
CA LYS A 2 -0.73 -0.56 -14.73
C LYS A 2 -1.81 0.09 -15.61
N ILE A 3 -3.06 -0.36 -15.50
CA ILE A 3 -4.23 0.26 -16.16
C ILE A 3 -4.45 1.70 -15.67
N THR A 4 -4.36 1.94 -14.36
CA THR A 4 -4.51 3.28 -13.76
C THR A 4 -3.44 4.26 -14.24
N ARG A 5 -2.21 3.81 -14.48
CA ARG A 5 -1.16 4.66 -15.07
C ARG A 5 -1.48 5.07 -16.51
N ALA A 6 -2.05 4.15 -17.30
CA ALA A 6 -2.41 4.42 -18.69
C ALA A 6 -3.58 5.40 -18.79
N TYR A 7 -4.64 5.19 -17.99
CA TYR A 7 -5.87 5.99 -18.07
C TYR A 7 -5.90 7.24 -17.18
N ALA A 8 -5.22 7.23 -16.03
CA ALA A 8 -5.23 8.34 -15.07
C ALA A 8 -3.85 8.49 -14.37
N PRO A 9 -2.82 8.96 -15.11
CA PRO A 9 -1.44 9.00 -14.62
C PRO A 9 -1.24 9.90 -13.39
N HIS A 10 -2.07 10.93 -13.20
CA HIS A 10 -2.01 11.81 -12.03
C HIS A 10 -2.41 11.07 -10.73
N LEU A 11 -3.42 10.19 -10.78
CA LEU A 11 -3.81 9.33 -9.65
C LEU A 11 -2.70 8.31 -9.33
N TRP A 12 -2.04 7.76 -10.36
CA TRP A 12 -0.92 6.85 -10.14
C TRP A 12 0.28 7.55 -9.49
N LYS A 13 0.64 8.76 -9.94
CA LYS A 13 1.71 9.56 -9.32
C LYS A 13 1.37 9.91 -7.88
N ALA A 14 0.12 10.31 -7.59
CA ALA A 14 -0.33 10.62 -6.23
C ALA A 14 -0.21 9.40 -5.29
N VAL A 15 -0.61 8.21 -5.76
CA VAL A 15 -0.47 6.98 -4.94
C VAL A 15 0.99 6.59 -4.78
N LEU A 16 1.82 6.71 -5.82
CA LEU A 16 3.26 6.43 -5.72
C LEU A 16 3.93 7.35 -4.70
N SER A 17 3.77 8.67 -4.87
CA SER A 17 4.37 9.68 -3.98
C SER A 17 3.84 9.55 -2.55
N GLY A 18 2.52 9.36 -2.37
CA GLY A 18 1.92 9.18 -1.06
C GLY A 18 2.39 7.90 -0.37
N SER A 19 2.49 6.78 -1.09
CA SER A 19 2.98 5.52 -0.54
C SER A 19 4.47 5.60 -0.22
N LEU A 20 5.27 6.27 -1.06
CA LEU A 20 6.70 6.46 -0.83
C LEU A 20 6.96 7.34 0.40
N LEU A 21 6.29 8.49 0.51
CA LEU A 21 6.39 9.38 1.67
C LEU A 21 5.97 8.65 2.95
N PHE A 22 4.89 7.89 2.90
CA PHE A 22 4.45 7.10 4.04
C PHE A 22 5.46 6.03 4.43
N VAL A 23 6.01 5.27 3.47
CA VAL A 23 6.99 4.23 3.75
C VAL A 23 8.26 4.83 4.35
N LEU A 24 8.77 5.93 3.79
CA LEU A 24 9.94 6.62 4.32
C LEU A 24 9.68 7.21 5.70
N GLY A 25 8.56 7.89 5.90
CA GLY A 25 8.22 8.50 7.18
C GLY A 25 7.96 7.48 8.29
N PHE A 26 7.15 6.46 8.00
CA PHE A 26 6.77 5.45 8.99
C PHE A 26 7.91 4.47 9.25
N PHE A 27 8.42 3.76 8.24
CA PHE A 27 9.49 2.77 8.45
C PHE A 27 10.83 3.44 8.77
N GLY A 28 11.13 4.61 8.16
CA GLY A 28 12.30 5.41 8.54
C GLY A 28 12.18 5.93 9.97
N GLY A 29 10.98 6.32 10.42
CA GLY A 29 10.72 6.65 11.82
C GLY A 29 10.96 5.47 12.76
N VAL A 30 10.52 4.26 12.40
CA VAL A 30 10.77 3.04 13.20
C VAL A 30 12.28 2.78 13.31
N ALA A 31 13.00 2.84 12.18
CA ALA A 31 14.44 2.64 12.15
C ALA A 31 15.18 3.72 12.97
N LEU A 32 14.74 4.97 12.92
CA LEU A 32 15.32 6.07 13.69
C LEU A 32 15.11 5.88 15.19
N VAL A 33 13.91 5.47 15.62
CA VAL A 33 13.61 5.15 17.03
C VAL A 33 14.49 3.99 17.50
N ALA A 34 14.60 2.92 16.71
CA ALA A 34 15.45 1.78 17.04
C ALA A 34 16.93 2.18 17.14
N ALA A 35 17.45 2.94 16.18
CA ALA A 35 18.83 3.44 16.20
C ALA A 35 19.10 4.35 17.40
N ARG A 36 18.19 5.29 17.70
CA ARG A 36 18.28 6.19 18.87
C ARG A 36 18.25 5.41 20.19
N ALA A 37 17.39 4.39 20.30
CA ALA A 37 17.32 3.52 21.46
C ALA A 37 18.61 2.71 21.65
N MET A 38 19.20 2.17 20.58
CA MET A 38 20.50 1.47 20.62
C MET A 38 21.66 2.40 21.02
N MET A 39 21.60 3.66 20.61
CA MET A 39 22.60 4.68 20.95
C MET A 39 22.37 5.32 22.34
N GLY A 40 21.35 4.88 23.09
CA GLY A 40 21.01 5.43 24.41
C GLY A 40 20.55 6.90 24.38
N GLN A 41 20.16 7.41 23.22
CA GLN A 41 19.70 8.79 23.05
C GLN A 41 18.21 8.91 23.30
N SER A 42 17.73 10.14 23.53
CA SER A 42 16.29 10.41 23.63
C SER A 42 15.59 10.02 22.32
N PHE A 43 14.69 9.04 22.44
CA PHE A 43 13.83 8.53 21.36
C PHE A 43 12.35 8.88 21.59
N ALA A 44 12.03 9.62 22.66
CA ALA A 44 10.65 9.93 23.04
C ALA A 44 9.90 10.72 21.95
N THR A 45 10.51 11.77 21.41
CA THR A 45 9.91 12.60 20.36
C THR A 45 9.60 11.82 19.07
N PRO A 46 10.56 11.10 18.45
CA PRO A 46 10.25 10.31 17.25
C PRO A 46 9.28 9.17 17.54
N LEU A 47 9.30 8.58 18.74
CA LEU A 47 8.35 7.54 19.15
C LEU A 47 6.91 8.08 19.23
N ILE A 48 6.70 9.23 19.87
CA ILE A 48 5.36 9.85 20.00
C ILE A 48 4.80 10.17 18.62
N LEU A 49 5.60 10.78 17.73
CA LEU A 49 5.17 11.06 16.35
C LEU A 49 4.77 9.78 15.61
N LEU A 50 5.53 8.70 15.80
CA LEU A 50 5.25 7.42 15.16
C LEU A 50 3.96 6.79 15.69
N LEU A 51 3.71 6.88 17.01
CA LEU A 51 2.47 6.42 17.62
C LEU A 51 1.25 7.21 17.12
N VAL A 52 1.37 8.53 16.94
CA VAL A 52 0.30 9.36 16.37
C VAL A 52 0.00 8.94 14.92
N ILE A 53 1.04 8.77 14.09
CA ILE A 53 0.88 8.29 12.70
C ILE A 53 0.23 6.91 12.69
N PHE A 54 0.65 6.02 13.60
CA PHE A 54 0.10 4.68 13.71
C PHE A 54 -1.39 4.71 14.08
N ALA A 55 -1.76 5.46 15.13
CA ALA A 55 -3.13 5.59 15.59
C ALA A 55 -4.07 6.16 14.50
N LEU A 56 -3.61 7.18 13.75
CA LEU A 56 -4.37 7.74 12.63
C LEU A 56 -4.60 6.70 11.52
N GLY A 57 -3.60 5.89 11.20
CA GLY A 57 -3.71 4.82 10.20
C GLY A 57 -4.61 3.68 10.65
N GLU A 58 -4.53 3.32 11.93
CA GLU A 58 -5.39 2.33 12.55
C GLU A 58 -6.86 2.79 12.54
N MET A 59 -7.13 4.04 12.94
CA MET A 59 -8.46 4.63 12.90
C MET A 59 -9.07 4.59 11.48
N LYS A 60 -8.28 4.94 10.46
CA LYS A 60 -8.72 4.87 9.05
C LYS A 60 -9.07 3.45 8.62
N SER A 61 -8.25 2.47 9.01
CA SER A 61 -8.46 1.05 8.70
C SER A 61 -9.68 0.50 9.43
N TYR A 62 -9.88 0.90 10.68
CA TYR A 62 -11.04 0.56 11.49
C TYR A 62 -12.34 1.12 10.89
N LEU A 63 -12.35 2.39 10.48
CA LEU A 63 -13.51 3.00 9.80
C LEU A 63 -13.88 2.26 8.52
N ARG A 64 -12.88 1.84 7.72
CA ARG A 64 -13.12 1.04 6.51
C ARG A 64 -13.72 -0.32 6.84
N LEU A 65 -13.17 -1.04 7.81
CA LEU A 65 -13.70 -2.33 8.24
C LEU A 65 -15.13 -2.19 8.79
N ARG A 66 -15.41 -1.12 9.54
CA ARG A 66 -16.75 -0.80 10.04
C ARG A 66 -17.73 -0.54 8.89
N ALA A 67 -17.34 0.25 7.89
CA ALA A 67 -18.16 0.49 6.70
C ALA A 67 -18.48 -0.81 5.95
N VAL A 68 -17.50 -1.69 5.76
CA VAL A 68 -17.71 -3.00 5.11
C VAL A 68 -18.66 -3.89 5.93
N ARG A 69 -18.50 -3.93 7.27
CA ARG A 69 -19.38 -4.71 8.17
C ARG A 69 -20.82 -4.22 8.19
N LEU A 70 -21.07 -2.93 7.92
CA LEU A 70 -22.43 -2.38 7.83
C LEU A 70 -23.14 -2.80 6.55
N VAL A 71 -22.39 -3.02 5.46
CA VAL A 71 -22.94 -3.36 4.14
C VAL A 71 -23.01 -4.87 3.91
N ILE A 72 -22.04 -5.64 4.43
CA ILE A 72 -21.92 -7.08 4.21
C ILE A 72 -22.12 -7.84 5.53
N ALA A 73 -23.25 -8.54 5.64
CA ALA A 73 -23.58 -9.39 6.77
C ALA A 73 -22.88 -10.77 6.70
N ASP A 74 -21.56 -10.79 6.50
CA ASP A 74 -20.77 -12.04 6.47
C ASP A 74 -20.16 -12.32 7.84
N GLN A 75 -20.44 -13.52 8.38
CA GLN A 75 -19.95 -13.99 9.67
C GLN A 75 -18.42 -14.11 9.70
N ARG A 76 -17.77 -14.34 8.55
CA ARG A 76 -16.30 -14.43 8.43
C ARG A 76 -15.59 -13.10 8.67
N LEU A 77 -16.26 -11.98 8.36
CA LEU A 77 -15.76 -10.61 8.63
C LEU A 77 -15.81 -10.24 10.12
N ARG A 78 -16.54 -11.01 10.94
CA ARG A 78 -16.61 -10.83 12.41
C ARG A 78 -15.52 -11.58 13.16
N SER A 79 -14.71 -12.40 12.49
CA SER A 79 -13.64 -13.11 13.19
C SER A 79 -12.58 -12.13 13.74
N GLY A 80 -12.14 -12.37 14.98
CA GLY A 80 -11.10 -11.55 15.62
C GLY A 80 -9.80 -11.53 14.82
N ALA A 81 -9.48 -12.63 14.13
CA ALA A 81 -8.32 -12.75 13.26
C ALA A 81 -8.38 -11.78 12.06
N THR A 82 -9.53 -11.61 11.40
CA THR A 82 -9.69 -10.65 10.29
C THR A 82 -9.55 -9.20 10.76
N THR A 83 -9.97 -8.94 12.01
CA THR A 83 -9.85 -7.62 12.66
C THR A 83 -8.39 -7.32 12.99
N LEU A 84 -7.70 -8.24 13.67
CA LEU A 84 -6.27 -8.14 13.98
C LEU A 84 -5.42 -8.01 12.70
N ALA A 85 -5.75 -8.77 11.66
CA ALA A 85 -5.09 -8.66 10.38
C ALA A 85 -5.26 -7.26 9.77
N HIS A 86 -6.47 -6.68 9.79
CA HIS A 86 -6.68 -5.31 9.30
C HIS A 86 -5.96 -4.25 10.14
N LEU A 87 -5.82 -4.45 11.45
CA LEU A 87 -5.18 -3.51 12.37
C LEU A 87 -3.64 -3.60 12.36
N THR A 88 -3.07 -4.75 12.04
CA THR A 88 -1.60 -4.94 12.02
C THR A 88 -0.99 -4.95 10.63
N LEU A 89 -1.73 -5.40 9.60
CA LEU A 89 -1.23 -5.46 8.21
C LEU A 89 -1.46 -4.17 7.42
N TRP A 90 -2.15 -3.16 7.95
CA TRP A 90 -2.35 -1.92 7.20
C TRP A 90 -1.05 -1.20 6.80
N PRO A 91 0.07 -1.21 7.56
CA PRO A 91 1.34 -0.66 7.09
C PRO A 91 1.94 -1.49 5.96
N MET A 92 1.71 -2.81 5.99
CA MET A 92 2.12 -3.75 4.94
C MET A 92 1.33 -3.52 3.64
N ALA A 93 0.08 -3.08 3.73
CA ALA A 93 -0.68 -2.65 2.56
C ALA A 93 0.02 -1.48 1.84
N SER A 94 0.61 -0.53 2.57
CA SER A 94 1.38 0.58 1.96
C SER A 94 2.62 0.10 1.21
N LEU A 95 3.33 -0.92 1.70
CA LEU A 95 4.43 -1.56 0.98
C LEU A 95 3.94 -2.27 -0.28
N LEU A 96 2.82 -2.98 -0.21
CA LEU A 96 2.19 -3.59 -1.38
C LEU A 96 1.76 -2.54 -2.41
N PHE A 97 1.22 -1.40 -1.99
CA PHE A 97 0.88 -0.29 -2.89
C PHE A 97 2.12 0.32 -3.54
N LEU A 98 3.20 0.51 -2.78
CA LEU A 98 4.47 0.99 -3.32
C LEU A 98 5.04 -0.01 -4.33
N GLY A 99 5.10 -1.30 -4.00
CA GLY A 99 5.55 -2.37 -4.89
C GLY A 99 4.69 -2.45 -6.16
N ASN A 100 3.36 -2.32 -6.04
CA ASN A 100 2.45 -2.28 -7.18
C ASN A 100 2.62 -1.02 -8.05
N ALA A 101 2.92 0.12 -7.43
CA ALA A 101 3.19 1.36 -8.14
C ALA A 101 4.54 1.28 -8.88
N LEU A 102 5.59 0.75 -8.25
CA LEU A 102 6.89 0.49 -8.87
C LEU A 102 6.78 -0.55 -10.00
N ALA A 103 6.05 -1.65 -9.78
CA ALA A 103 5.79 -2.65 -10.81
C ALA A 103 5.01 -2.04 -11.99
N ALA A 104 4.20 -1.01 -11.75
CA ALA A 104 3.52 -0.27 -12.80
C ALA A 104 4.42 0.68 -13.60
N ILE A 105 5.70 0.84 -13.26
CA ILE A 105 6.71 1.46 -14.15
C ILE A 105 6.92 0.57 -15.38
N SER A 106 6.88 -0.76 -15.21
CA SER A 106 6.93 -1.70 -16.33
C SER A 106 5.65 -1.62 -17.18
N ARG A 107 5.82 -1.51 -18.49
CA ARG A 107 4.74 -1.45 -19.49
C ARG A 107 4.16 -2.81 -19.89
N ARG A 108 4.73 -3.90 -19.36
CA ARG A 108 4.38 -5.28 -19.74
C ARG A 108 3.49 -5.93 -18.69
N ILE A 109 2.34 -6.46 -19.10
CA ILE A 109 1.45 -7.27 -18.26
C ILE A 109 1.40 -8.67 -18.84
N THR A 110 1.81 -9.66 -18.06
CA THR A 110 1.53 -11.07 -18.33
C THR A 110 0.23 -11.44 -17.63
N TRP A 111 -0.78 -11.81 -18.40
CA TRP A 111 -2.07 -12.29 -17.88
C TRP A 111 -2.44 -13.57 -18.62
N ARG A 112 -2.71 -14.66 -17.88
CA ARG A 112 -3.07 -15.97 -18.46
C ARG A 112 -2.12 -16.44 -19.58
N GLY A 113 -0.81 -16.25 -19.42
CA GLY A 113 0.20 -16.66 -20.41
C GLY A 113 0.36 -15.72 -21.62
N ILE A 114 -0.40 -14.62 -21.70
CA ILE A 114 -0.30 -13.64 -22.78
C ILE A 114 0.41 -12.39 -22.27
N THR A 115 1.46 -11.95 -22.97
CA THR A 115 2.21 -10.73 -22.63
C THR A 115 1.68 -9.55 -23.44
N TYR A 116 1.02 -8.63 -22.75
CA TYR A 116 0.51 -7.37 -23.29
C TYR A 116 1.48 -6.22 -23.00
N GLU A 117 1.77 -5.38 -24.00
CA GLU A 117 2.40 -4.07 -23.82
C GLU A 117 1.35 -2.98 -23.88
N LEU A 118 1.24 -2.21 -22.80
CA LEU A 118 0.44 -0.99 -22.79
C LEU A 118 1.32 0.16 -23.32
N LYS A 119 1.21 0.47 -24.62
CA LYS A 119 1.91 1.62 -25.25
C LYS A 119 1.20 2.94 -24.93
N SER A 120 -0.13 2.97 -24.92
CA SER A 120 -0.97 4.16 -24.71
C SER A 120 -2.32 3.78 -24.06
N PRO A 121 -3.05 4.69 -23.38
CA PRO A 121 -4.44 4.48 -22.94
C PRO A 121 -5.39 3.94 -24.03
N THR A 122 -5.08 4.18 -25.30
CA THR A 122 -5.87 3.74 -26.46
C THR A 122 -5.21 2.62 -27.27
N GLU A 123 -3.99 2.19 -26.92
CA GLU A 123 -3.24 1.22 -27.73
C GLU A 123 -2.55 0.17 -26.84
N THR A 124 -3.05 -1.06 -26.94
CA THR A 124 -2.47 -2.25 -26.30
C THR A 124 -1.93 -3.17 -27.39
N VAL A 125 -0.62 -3.42 -27.38
CA VAL A 125 0.06 -4.28 -28.36
C VAL A 125 0.37 -5.62 -27.72
N ILE A 126 -0.01 -6.72 -28.35
CA ILE A 126 0.31 -8.07 -27.86
C ILE A 126 1.71 -8.41 -28.36
N ILE A 127 2.70 -8.55 -27.45
CA ILE A 127 4.09 -8.82 -27.84
C ILE A 127 4.33 -10.32 -28.06
N ARG A 128 3.71 -11.17 -27.24
CA ARG A 128 3.97 -12.61 -27.24
C ARG A 128 2.74 -13.39 -26.80
N ARG A 129 2.37 -14.37 -27.63
CA ARG A 129 1.44 -15.46 -27.32
C ARG A 129 2.32 -16.71 -27.21
N GLU A 130 2.53 -17.24 -26.01
CA GLU A 130 3.16 -18.55 -25.88
C GLU A 130 2.12 -19.57 -26.35
N GLY A 131 2.40 -20.17 -27.51
CA GLY A 131 1.73 -21.34 -28.07
C GLY A 131 2.69 -22.51 -28.03
#